data_AF-A0A2N6BMP8-F1
#
_entry.id   AF-A0A2N6BMP8-F1
#
_cell.length_a   1.000
_cell.length_b   1.000
_cell.length_c   1.000
_cell.angle_alpha   90.00
_cell.angle_beta   90.00
_cell.angle_gamma   90.00
#
_symmetry.space_group_name_H-M   'P 1'
#
loop_
_entity.id
_entity.type
_entity.pdbx_description
1 polymer ?
#
loop_
_entity_poly.entity_id
_entity_poly.type
_entity_poly.pdbx_seq_one_letter_code
_entity_poly.pdbx_strand_id
1 'polypeptide(L)'
;MQVMENFGRPSRHGVENQGLTELKNVYWNLTTPQLCEEALRRGEGSLTADGAFYTLTGEHTGRSPNDKFTVKEPSTEGDIWWGDVNRSIEIDKFNQLLAKIREHYKGRDAFVQDCFVGADSENRLSVRVVTEEAWHSIFVRNLFIPIDDAAGATCEDHQPEFTVIQAPSCLADPEAEGTNSKTFVLVNFAEKLVIIGGTSYAGEIKKSIFSVMNYLMPMKGVLSMHCSANIGKDGDAALFFGLSGTGKTTLSADPERLLIGDDEHGWTDKGVFNFEGGCYAKVIRLDPETEPQIYSCTKRFGTILENVVVDEVKRTIDYDDERYTENTRAAYPVEFIPGAEMSGQGSHPKNIFMLTCDAFGVLPPISKLTPEQAMYHFLAGYTAKVAGTEKGILEPQATFSSCFGAPFLPLNPAVYAELLGKKMEEHGANCWLLNTGWTGGAYGVGSRMSLPHTRALIHAAMNGSLDDVEWKEEP
;
A
#
# COMPACT_ATOMS: atom_id res chain seq x y z
N MET A 1 8.75 -34.27 23.58
CA MET A 1 7.82 -33.32 22.97
C MET A 1 8.19 -31.96 23.53
N GLN A 2 8.79 -31.09 22.73
CA GLN A 2 9.03 -29.71 23.15
C GLN A 2 7.65 -29.04 23.19
N VAL A 3 7.29 -28.45 24.33
CA VAL A 3 6.00 -27.75 24.47
C VAL A 3 6.14 -26.43 23.71
N MET A 4 5.23 -26.18 22.76
CA MET A 4 5.16 -24.90 22.06
C MET A 4 4.88 -23.79 23.09
N GLU A 5 5.80 -22.84 23.23
CA GLU A 5 5.64 -21.72 24.15
C GLU A 5 4.98 -20.53 23.43
N ASN A 6 4.00 -19.92 24.08
CA ASN A 6 3.33 -18.72 23.60
C ASN A 6 3.82 -17.52 24.41
N PHE A 7 4.28 -16.48 23.73
CA PHE A 7 4.70 -15.21 24.32
C PHE A 7 3.72 -14.11 23.91
N GLY A 8 3.54 -13.09 24.76
CA GLY A 8 2.67 -11.96 24.46
C GLY A 8 1.19 -12.23 24.75
N ARG A 9 0.29 -11.75 23.87
CA ARG A 9 -1.17 -11.75 24.09
C ARG A 9 -1.88 -12.59 23.02
N PRO A 10 -2.02 -13.90 23.24
CA PRO A 10 -2.60 -14.81 22.25
C PRO A 10 -4.12 -14.61 22.12
N SER A 11 -4.62 -14.84 20.91
CA SER A 11 -6.05 -15.03 20.65
C SER A 11 -6.50 -16.43 21.08
N ARG A 12 -7.77 -16.59 21.45
CA ARG A 12 -8.39 -17.92 21.66
C ARG A 12 -8.53 -18.70 20.36
N HIS A 13 -8.55 -18.01 19.23
CA HIS A 13 -8.45 -18.63 17.91
C HIS A 13 -6.96 -18.75 17.58
N GLY A 14 -6.33 -19.88 17.90
CA GLY A 14 -4.87 -20.06 17.73
C GLY A 14 -4.44 -20.31 16.28
N VAL A 15 -3.13 -20.29 16.03
CA VAL A 15 -2.52 -20.48 14.69
C VAL A 15 -2.69 -21.91 14.13
N GLU A 16 -3.03 -22.88 14.99
CA GLU A 16 -3.36 -24.24 14.59
C GLU A 16 -4.58 -24.30 13.66
N ASN A 17 -5.48 -23.31 13.74
CA ASN A 17 -6.63 -23.18 12.82
C ASN A 17 -6.19 -22.87 11.39
N GLN A 18 -4.97 -22.35 11.22
CA GLN A 18 -4.33 -22.16 9.91
C GLN A 18 -3.43 -23.35 9.52
N GLY A 19 -3.44 -24.43 10.30
CA GLY A 19 -2.64 -25.63 10.08
C GLY A 19 -1.17 -25.48 10.44
N LEU A 20 -0.80 -24.43 11.19
CA LEU A 20 0.54 -24.25 11.75
C LEU A 20 0.64 -25.02 13.07
N THR A 21 1.29 -26.17 13.04
CA THR A 21 1.49 -27.05 14.19
C THR A 21 2.97 -27.29 14.43
N GLU A 22 3.34 -27.76 15.62
CA GLU A 22 4.73 -28.11 15.95
C GLU A 22 5.71 -26.92 15.81
N LEU A 23 5.22 -25.70 16.01
CA LEU A 23 6.05 -24.50 16.11
C LEU A 23 6.94 -24.60 17.35
N LYS A 24 8.13 -24.00 17.29
CA LYS A 24 9.04 -23.89 18.44
C LYS A 24 8.49 -22.90 19.46
N ASN A 25 8.28 -21.65 19.03
CA ASN A 25 7.69 -20.57 19.83
C ASN A 25 6.70 -19.77 18.99
N VAL A 26 5.69 -19.19 19.62
CA VAL A 26 4.75 -18.26 18.98
C VAL A 26 4.73 -16.95 19.74
N TYR A 27 5.06 -15.86 19.06
CA TYR A 27 5.14 -14.51 19.61
C TYR A 27 3.91 -13.71 19.18
N TRP A 28 2.94 -13.60 20.08
CA TRP A 28 1.63 -13.02 19.82
C TRP A 28 1.55 -11.54 20.16
N ASN A 29 1.18 -10.72 19.17
CA ASN A 29 0.80 -9.32 19.36
C ASN A 29 1.84 -8.55 20.20
N LEU A 30 3.12 -8.85 19.95
CA LEU A 30 4.23 -8.18 20.60
C LEU A 30 4.23 -6.70 20.21
N THR A 31 4.60 -5.87 21.18
CA THR A 31 4.72 -4.42 20.96
C THR A 31 5.94 -4.10 20.09
N THR A 32 5.96 -2.93 19.45
CA THR A 32 7.10 -2.47 18.63
C THR A 32 8.45 -2.58 19.34
N PRO A 33 8.60 -2.19 20.63
CA PRO A 33 9.86 -2.41 21.36
C PRO A 33 10.27 -3.88 21.45
N GLN A 34 9.34 -4.77 21.83
CA GLN A 34 9.63 -6.20 21.98
C GLN A 34 10.01 -6.84 20.63
N LEU A 35 9.32 -6.47 19.56
CA LEU A 35 9.66 -6.94 18.21
C LEU A 35 11.03 -6.43 17.76
N CYS A 36 11.37 -5.18 18.06
CA CYS A 36 12.68 -4.60 17.74
C CYS A 36 13.80 -5.34 18.48
N GLU A 37 13.60 -5.68 19.77
CA GLU A 37 14.54 -6.51 20.53
C GLU A 37 14.73 -7.90 19.91
N GLU A 38 13.65 -8.57 19.48
CA GLU A 38 13.71 -9.85 18.79
C GLU A 38 14.47 -9.74 17.46
N ALA A 39 14.12 -8.75 16.63
CA ALA A 39 14.74 -8.53 15.33
C ALA A 39 16.25 -8.26 15.45
N LEU A 40 16.67 -7.44 16.43
CA LEU A 40 18.07 -7.16 16.71
C LEU A 40 18.81 -8.40 17.22
N ARG A 41 18.21 -9.18 18.13
CA ARG A 41 18.83 -10.41 18.66
C ARG A 41 19.02 -11.47 17.57
N ARG A 42 18.13 -11.50 16.58
CA ARG A 42 18.14 -12.42 15.45
C ARG A 42 19.02 -11.95 14.28
N GLY A 43 19.54 -10.73 14.33
CA GLY A 43 20.36 -10.17 13.26
C GLY A 43 19.57 -9.84 11.99
N GLU A 44 18.28 -9.57 12.12
CA GLU A 44 17.38 -9.26 11.00
C GLU A 44 17.56 -7.82 10.47
N GLY A 45 18.36 -7.01 11.17
CA GLY A 45 18.62 -5.62 10.82
C GLY A 45 19.45 -4.91 11.89
N SER A 46 19.38 -3.58 11.91
CA SER A 46 20.13 -2.74 12.85
C SER A 46 19.44 -1.41 13.07
N LEU A 47 19.89 -0.65 14.07
CA LEU A 47 19.38 0.70 14.32
C LEU A 47 20.21 1.76 13.60
N THR A 48 19.54 2.82 13.16
CA THR A 48 20.16 4.09 12.75
C THR A 48 20.53 4.93 13.97
N ALA A 49 21.28 6.02 13.78
CA ALA A 49 21.69 6.94 14.83
C ALA A 49 20.49 7.54 15.60
N ASP A 50 19.36 7.73 14.92
CA ASP A 50 18.12 8.28 15.48
C ASP A 50 17.18 7.19 16.03
N GLY A 51 17.57 5.92 15.96
CA GLY A 51 16.84 4.79 16.54
C GLY A 51 15.79 4.13 15.64
N ALA A 52 15.66 4.53 14.38
CA ALA A 52 14.86 3.79 13.40
C ALA A 52 15.54 2.44 13.10
N PHE A 53 14.75 1.40 12.84
CA PHE A 53 15.28 0.08 12.46
C PHE A 53 15.43 0.02 10.94
N TYR A 54 16.58 -0.43 10.43
CA TYR A 54 16.78 -0.64 9.00
C TYR A 54 17.13 -2.09 8.69
N THR A 55 16.70 -2.53 7.51
CA THR A 55 16.95 -3.89 7.00
C THR A 55 17.14 -3.89 5.49
N LEU A 56 17.71 -4.98 4.97
CA LEU A 56 17.90 -5.23 3.55
C LEU A 56 17.06 -6.43 3.14
N THR A 57 16.27 -6.28 2.08
CA THR A 57 15.34 -7.33 1.61
C THR A 57 15.96 -8.25 0.55
N GLY A 58 17.25 -8.08 0.28
CA GLY A 58 18.01 -8.94 -0.64
C GLY A 58 17.65 -8.71 -2.11
N GLU A 59 17.40 -9.80 -2.83
CA GLU A 59 17.11 -9.78 -4.28
C GLU A 59 15.84 -8.97 -4.61
N HIS A 60 14.81 -9.07 -3.76
CA HIS A 60 13.53 -8.43 -3.97
C HIS A 60 13.48 -7.09 -3.22
N THR A 61 13.80 -5.99 -3.91
CA THR A 61 13.68 -4.61 -3.38
C THR A 61 12.39 -3.91 -3.82
N GLY A 62 11.44 -4.69 -4.33
CA GLY A 62 10.14 -4.24 -4.84
C GLY A 62 9.22 -5.44 -5.03
N ARG A 63 8.02 -5.18 -5.56
CA ARG A 63 7.04 -6.24 -5.84
C ARG A 63 7.54 -7.21 -6.91
N SER A 64 6.98 -8.42 -6.90
CA SER A 64 7.18 -9.47 -7.90
C SER A 64 5.86 -9.80 -8.62
N PRO A 65 5.36 -8.93 -9.54
CA PRO A 65 4.02 -9.09 -10.14
C PRO A 65 3.81 -10.42 -10.86
N ASN A 66 4.85 -10.98 -11.47
CA ASN A 66 4.77 -12.25 -12.20
C ASN A 66 4.69 -13.48 -11.27
N ASP A 67 4.95 -13.30 -9.98
CA ASP A 67 4.90 -14.33 -8.95
C ASP A 67 3.65 -14.21 -8.05
N LYS A 68 2.75 -13.27 -8.37
CA LYS A 68 1.43 -13.15 -7.76
C LYS A 68 0.42 -14.03 -8.50
N PHE A 69 -0.33 -14.83 -7.74
CA PHE A 69 -1.37 -15.72 -8.27
C PHE A 69 -2.65 -15.62 -7.43
N THR A 70 -3.78 -15.83 -8.10
CA THR A 70 -5.09 -16.03 -7.46
C THR A 70 -5.51 -17.47 -7.67
N VAL A 71 -5.91 -18.15 -6.60
CA VAL A 71 -6.37 -19.53 -6.68
C VAL A 71 -7.65 -19.58 -7.49
N LYS A 72 -7.66 -20.44 -8.50
CA LYS A 72 -8.84 -20.67 -9.34
C LYS A 72 -9.79 -21.62 -8.61
N GLU A 73 -10.69 -21.05 -7.82
CA GLU A 73 -11.67 -21.80 -7.04
C GLU A 73 -13.12 -21.39 -7.38
N PRO A 74 -14.11 -22.28 -7.23
CA PRO A 74 -15.45 -22.08 -7.80
C PRO A 74 -16.23 -20.87 -7.29
N SER A 75 -16.01 -20.42 -6.05
CA SER A 75 -16.81 -19.36 -5.42
C SER A 75 -16.50 -17.95 -5.95
N THR A 76 -15.30 -17.74 -6.49
CA THR A 76 -14.85 -16.46 -7.04
C THR A 76 -14.44 -16.53 -8.52
N GLU A 77 -14.38 -17.73 -9.13
CA GLU A 77 -13.93 -17.92 -10.51
C GLU A 77 -14.65 -17.02 -11.53
N GLY A 78 -15.95 -16.80 -11.36
CA GLY A 78 -16.76 -15.96 -12.24
C GLY A 78 -16.56 -14.45 -12.07
N ASP A 79 -16.04 -14.02 -10.90
CA ASP A 79 -15.89 -12.60 -10.55
C ASP A 79 -14.48 -12.09 -10.90
N ILE A 80 -13.47 -12.95 -10.79
CA ILE A 80 -12.07 -12.58 -11.01
C ILE A 80 -11.82 -12.25 -12.48
N TRP A 81 -11.19 -11.11 -12.71
CA TRP A 81 -10.69 -10.68 -14.01
C TRP A 81 -9.35 -11.34 -14.32
N TRP A 82 -9.43 -12.58 -14.82
CA TRP A 82 -8.27 -13.40 -15.17
C TRP A 82 -7.41 -12.77 -16.28
N GLY A 83 -6.09 -12.84 -16.13
CA GLY A 83 -5.13 -12.32 -17.11
C GLY A 83 -3.72 -12.24 -16.55
N ASP A 84 -2.85 -11.42 -17.16
CA ASP A 84 -1.45 -11.29 -16.75
C ASP A 84 -1.28 -10.71 -15.33
N VAL A 85 -2.28 -9.96 -14.86
CA VAL A 85 -2.35 -9.40 -13.50
C VAL A 85 -2.86 -10.42 -12.50
N ASN A 86 -4.03 -11.01 -12.75
CA ASN A 86 -4.64 -12.04 -11.90
C ASN A 86 -4.36 -13.40 -12.54
N ARG A 87 -3.14 -13.89 -12.34
CA ARG A 87 -2.71 -15.20 -12.86
C ARG A 87 -3.36 -16.30 -12.06
N SER A 88 -4.01 -17.23 -12.74
CA SER A 88 -4.62 -18.38 -12.08
C SER A 88 -3.56 -19.35 -11.57
N ILE A 89 -3.81 -19.95 -10.41
CA ILE A 89 -3.15 -21.17 -9.96
C ILE A 89 -4.20 -22.19 -9.52
N GLU A 90 -4.00 -23.46 -9.87
CA GLU A 90 -4.95 -24.53 -9.53
C GLU A 90 -4.93 -24.82 -8.02
N ILE A 91 -6.08 -25.22 -7.47
CA ILE A 91 -6.26 -25.52 -6.03
C ILE A 91 -5.22 -26.55 -5.54
N ASP A 92 -4.95 -27.59 -6.32
CA ASP A 92 -3.98 -28.63 -5.93
C ASP A 92 -2.55 -28.09 -5.79
N LYS A 93 -2.17 -27.11 -6.61
CA LYS A 93 -0.85 -26.47 -6.55
C LYS A 93 -0.75 -25.51 -5.36
N PHE A 94 -1.82 -24.75 -5.11
CA PHE A 94 -1.93 -23.96 -3.88
C PHE A 94 -1.80 -24.85 -2.64
N ASN A 95 -2.51 -25.99 -2.59
CA ASN A 95 -2.44 -26.92 -1.48
C ASN A 95 -1.04 -27.51 -1.26
N GLN A 96 -0.29 -27.77 -2.34
CA GLN A 96 1.10 -28.20 -2.26
C GLN A 96 1.99 -27.14 -1.61
N LEU A 97 1.90 -25.89 -2.06
CA LEU A 97 2.64 -24.75 -1.49
C LEU A 97 2.23 -24.45 -0.05
N LEU A 98 0.94 -24.56 0.27
CA LEU A 98 0.41 -24.38 1.62
C LEU A 98 0.92 -25.48 2.57
N ALA A 99 0.97 -26.74 2.12
CA ALA A 99 1.58 -27.82 2.90
C ALA A 99 3.08 -27.58 3.12
N LYS A 100 3.78 -27.08 2.11
CA LYS A 100 5.22 -26.76 2.17
C LYS A 100 5.51 -25.63 3.15
N ILE A 101 4.76 -24.53 3.12
CA ILE A 101 4.97 -23.42 4.06
C ILE A 101 4.63 -23.83 5.50
N ARG A 102 3.59 -24.65 5.71
CA ARG A 102 3.27 -25.23 7.03
C ARG A 102 4.39 -26.11 7.56
N GLU A 103 4.95 -26.98 6.70
CA GLU A 103 6.09 -27.82 7.06
C GLU A 103 7.33 -26.97 7.35
N HIS A 104 7.59 -25.91 6.58
CA HIS A 104 8.71 -24.99 6.79
C HIS A 104 8.69 -24.37 8.19
N TYR A 105 7.50 -24.07 8.71
CA TYR A 105 7.31 -23.50 10.04
C TYR A 105 7.54 -24.49 11.21
N LYS A 106 7.52 -25.81 10.96
CA LYS A 106 7.75 -26.79 12.04
C LYS A 106 9.12 -26.62 12.67
N GLY A 107 9.16 -26.59 14.00
CA GLY A 107 10.38 -26.37 14.78
C GLY A 107 10.96 -24.94 14.65
N ARG A 108 10.25 -24.01 13.99
CA ARG A 108 10.61 -22.60 13.90
C ARG A 108 9.74 -21.72 14.79
N ASP A 109 10.23 -20.52 15.01
CA ASP A 109 9.47 -19.48 15.67
C ASP A 109 8.49 -18.84 14.68
N ALA A 110 7.39 -18.29 15.18
CA ALA A 110 6.44 -17.51 14.40
C ALA A 110 6.03 -16.23 15.14
N PHE A 111 5.95 -15.11 14.42
CA PHE A 111 5.47 -13.84 14.93
C PHE A 111 4.07 -13.56 14.40
N VAL A 112 3.12 -13.31 15.29
CA VAL A 112 1.70 -13.14 14.96
C VAL A 112 1.26 -11.72 15.30
N GLN A 113 0.63 -11.05 14.34
CA GLN A 113 -0.08 -9.78 14.54
C GLN A 113 -1.54 -9.95 14.14
N ASP A 114 -2.42 -9.73 15.10
CA ASP A 114 -3.85 -9.55 14.92
C ASP A 114 -4.12 -8.05 14.73
N CYS A 115 -4.79 -7.71 13.64
CA CYS A 115 -5.00 -6.32 13.23
C CYS A 115 -6.30 -6.16 12.43
N PHE A 116 -6.64 -4.92 12.11
CA PHE A 116 -7.71 -4.58 11.20
C PHE A 116 -7.16 -3.87 9.96
N VAL A 117 -7.85 -4.09 8.84
CA VAL A 117 -7.67 -3.29 7.62
C VAL A 117 -9.00 -2.61 7.30
N GLY A 118 -9.00 -1.27 7.32
CA GLY A 118 -10.20 -0.45 7.29
C GLY A 118 -10.47 0.24 8.62
N ALA A 119 -10.45 1.57 8.62
CA ALA A 119 -10.79 2.40 9.78
C ALA A 119 -12.30 2.49 10.06
N ASP A 120 -13.15 2.23 9.06
CA ASP A 120 -14.60 2.11 9.26
C ASP A 120 -14.95 0.74 9.86
N SER A 121 -15.47 0.74 11.09
CA SER A 121 -15.81 -0.48 11.82
C SER A 121 -16.85 -1.38 11.14
N GLU A 122 -17.69 -0.84 10.25
CA GLU A 122 -18.70 -1.63 9.52
C GLU A 122 -18.11 -2.37 8.31
N ASN A 123 -17.01 -1.84 7.76
CA ASN A 123 -16.39 -2.33 6.54
C ASN A 123 -14.98 -2.90 6.75
N ARG A 124 -14.40 -2.76 7.95
CA ARG A 124 -13.08 -3.29 8.28
C ARG A 124 -13.01 -4.81 8.13
N LEU A 125 -11.84 -5.29 7.77
CA LEU A 125 -11.49 -6.70 7.69
C LEU A 125 -10.62 -7.07 8.88
N SER A 126 -11.01 -8.10 9.62
CA SER A 126 -10.20 -8.68 10.69
C SER A 126 -9.10 -9.54 10.08
N VAL A 127 -7.83 -9.14 10.23
CA VAL A 127 -6.69 -9.82 9.60
C VAL A 127 -5.76 -10.40 10.65
N ARG A 128 -5.24 -11.60 10.39
CA ARG A 128 -4.06 -12.15 11.09
C ARG A 128 -2.89 -12.20 10.12
N VAL A 129 -1.72 -11.74 10.55
CA VAL A 129 -0.47 -11.93 9.81
C VAL A 129 0.47 -12.77 10.65
N VAL A 130 0.92 -13.89 10.08
CA VAL A 130 1.97 -14.75 10.63
C VAL A 130 3.23 -14.56 9.79
N THR A 131 4.32 -14.19 10.45
CA THR A 131 5.60 -13.84 9.83
C THR A 131 6.74 -14.66 10.41
N GLU A 132 7.72 -15.00 9.57
CA GLU A 132 8.91 -15.76 9.97
C GLU A 132 9.90 -14.88 10.75
N GLU A 133 10.02 -13.61 10.38
CA GLU A 133 10.96 -12.64 10.95
C GLU A 133 10.23 -11.58 11.78
N ALA A 134 10.84 -11.12 12.86
CA ALA A 134 10.25 -10.15 13.77
C ALA A 134 10.05 -8.78 13.11
N TRP A 135 10.94 -8.34 12.23
CA TRP A 135 10.81 -7.03 11.59
C TRP A 135 9.62 -6.92 10.62
N HIS A 136 9.23 -8.01 9.94
CA HIS A 136 7.98 -8.04 9.15
C HIS A 136 6.77 -7.83 10.06
N SER A 137 6.82 -8.35 11.28
CA SER A 137 5.79 -8.10 12.30
C SER A 137 5.74 -6.62 12.72
N ILE A 138 6.88 -5.93 12.80
CA ILE A 138 6.92 -4.47 13.03
C ILE A 138 6.28 -3.74 11.84
N PHE A 139 6.61 -4.14 10.61
CA PHE A 139 6.00 -3.57 9.41
C PHE A 139 4.47 -3.70 9.44
N VAL A 140 3.95 -4.88 9.78
CA VAL A 140 2.49 -5.10 9.92
C VAL A 140 1.88 -4.17 10.97
N ARG A 141 2.53 -4.05 12.13
CA ARG A 141 2.06 -3.18 13.22
C ARG A 141 2.13 -1.68 12.85
N ASN A 142 3.05 -1.31 11.96
CA ASN A 142 3.13 0.05 11.44
C ASN A 142 2.06 0.32 10.39
N LEU A 143 1.74 -0.64 9.52
CA LEU A 143 0.89 -0.40 8.34
C LEU A 143 -0.59 -0.71 8.55
N PHE A 144 -0.93 -1.78 9.25
CA PHE A 144 -2.33 -2.09 9.55
C PHE A 144 -2.74 -1.47 10.88
N ILE A 145 -4.03 -1.45 11.18
CA ILE A 145 -4.55 -0.90 12.43
C ILE A 145 -4.35 -1.97 13.51
N PRO A 146 -3.42 -1.81 14.47
CA PRO A 146 -3.19 -2.81 15.50
C PRO A 146 -4.46 -3.02 16.33
N ILE A 147 -4.72 -4.25 16.74
CA ILE A 147 -5.93 -4.56 17.52
C ILE A 147 -6.05 -3.75 18.81
N ASP A 148 -4.92 -3.38 19.41
CA ASP A 148 -4.85 -2.57 20.63
C ASP A 148 -5.37 -1.14 20.45
N ASP A 149 -5.23 -0.62 19.23
CA ASP A 149 -5.60 0.75 18.89
C ASP A 149 -7.07 0.83 18.45
N ALA A 150 -7.70 -0.34 18.20
CA ALA A 150 -9.08 -0.43 17.77
C ALA A 150 -10.05 -0.45 18.96
N ALA A 151 -10.88 0.59 19.07
CA ALA A 151 -11.84 0.73 20.16
C ALA A 151 -12.75 -0.51 20.31
N GLY A 152 -12.81 -1.06 21.52
CA GLY A 152 -13.68 -2.18 21.87
C GLY A 152 -13.20 -3.56 21.37
N ALA A 153 -12.04 -3.66 20.72
CA ALA A 153 -11.44 -4.93 20.33
C ALA A 153 -10.50 -5.47 21.42
N THR A 154 -10.35 -6.79 21.47
CA THR A 154 -9.38 -7.46 22.35
C THR A 154 -8.61 -8.51 21.55
N CYS A 155 -7.33 -8.71 21.88
CA CYS A 155 -6.53 -9.80 21.31
C CYS A 155 -7.21 -11.17 21.53
N GLU A 156 -7.80 -11.39 22.70
CA GLU A 156 -8.38 -12.69 23.08
C GLU A 156 -9.53 -13.13 22.18
N ASP A 157 -10.39 -12.19 21.77
CA ASP A 157 -11.61 -12.47 21.02
C ASP A 157 -11.42 -12.29 19.50
N HIS A 158 -10.20 -11.99 19.04
CA HIS A 158 -9.92 -11.80 17.61
C HIS A 158 -10.16 -13.08 16.82
N GLN A 159 -11.01 -12.99 15.80
CA GLN A 159 -11.26 -14.04 14.82
C GLN A 159 -10.89 -13.51 13.43
N PRO A 160 -9.81 -14.02 12.81
CA PRO A 160 -9.39 -13.52 11.51
C PRO A 160 -10.40 -13.90 10.43
N GLU A 161 -10.86 -12.90 9.68
CA GLU A 161 -11.64 -13.05 8.46
C GLU A 161 -10.74 -13.28 7.23
N PHE A 162 -9.46 -12.93 7.34
CA PHE A 162 -8.42 -13.30 6.39
C PHE A 162 -7.11 -13.53 7.15
N THR A 163 -6.28 -14.46 6.68
CA THR A 163 -4.94 -14.67 7.23
C THR A 163 -3.87 -14.51 6.16
N VAL A 164 -2.72 -13.96 6.53
CA VAL A 164 -1.48 -13.97 5.72
C VAL A 164 -0.47 -14.85 6.44
N ILE A 165 0.13 -15.80 5.73
CA ILE A 165 1.28 -16.58 6.21
C ILE A 165 2.46 -16.25 5.31
N GLN A 166 3.45 -15.55 5.86
CA GLN A 166 4.63 -15.11 5.14
C GLN A 166 5.87 -15.81 5.69
N ALA A 167 6.64 -16.45 4.82
CA ALA A 167 7.91 -17.10 5.13
C ALA A 167 8.90 -16.82 3.98
N PRO A 168 9.67 -15.73 4.04
CA PRO A 168 10.52 -15.30 2.94
C PRO A 168 11.57 -16.36 2.59
N SER A 169 12.00 -17.18 3.55
CA SER A 169 12.98 -18.24 3.32
C SER A 169 12.38 -19.56 2.78
N CYS A 170 11.06 -19.66 2.66
CA CYS A 170 10.38 -20.77 2.02
C CYS A 170 10.33 -20.54 0.50
N LEU A 171 11.05 -21.35 -0.27
CA LEU A 171 11.18 -21.20 -1.73
C LEU A 171 10.30 -22.20 -2.48
N ALA A 172 9.61 -21.74 -3.52
CA ALA A 172 8.89 -22.63 -4.43
C ALA A 172 9.84 -23.44 -5.33
N ASP A 173 9.36 -24.59 -5.80
CA ASP A 173 9.88 -25.33 -6.94
C ASP A 173 8.99 -25.00 -8.16
N PRO A 174 9.43 -24.13 -9.09
CA PRO A 174 8.59 -23.65 -10.18
C PRO A 174 7.99 -24.75 -11.05
N GLU A 175 8.78 -25.78 -11.36
CA GLU A 175 8.36 -26.86 -12.26
C GLU A 175 7.35 -27.78 -11.57
N ALA A 176 7.59 -28.12 -10.30
CA ALA A 176 6.70 -28.98 -9.55
C ALA A 176 5.43 -28.27 -9.08
N GLU A 177 5.53 -27.00 -8.68
CA GLU A 177 4.48 -26.26 -7.97
C GLU A 177 3.74 -25.25 -8.85
N GLY A 178 4.16 -25.09 -10.11
CA GLY A 178 3.46 -24.29 -11.11
C GLY A 178 3.60 -22.78 -10.89
N THR A 179 4.66 -22.34 -10.21
CA THR A 179 4.99 -20.92 -10.04
C THR A 179 5.90 -20.42 -11.16
N ASN A 180 6.02 -19.10 -11.30
CA ASN A 180 6.90 -18.48 -12.29
C ASN A 180 8.37 -18.52 -11.86
N SER A 181 8.62 -18.36 -10.56
CA SER A 181 9.96 -18.44 -9.96
C SER A 181 9.89 -19.11 -8.59
N LYS A 182 11.00 -19.07 -7.84
CA LYS A 182 11.05 -19.55 -6.44
C LYS A 182 10.21 -18.67 -5.50
N THR A 183 9.79 -17.50 -5.97
CA THR A 183 8.95 -16.55 -5.24
C THR A 183 7.49 -16.83 -5.55
N PHE A 184 6.63 -16.62 -4.56
CA PHE A 184 5.20 -16.83 -4.70
C PHE A 184 4.40 -15.94 -3.75
N VAL A 185 3.33 -15.35 -4.27
CA VAL A 185 2.32 -14.57 -3.52
C VAL A 185 0.95 -15.08 -3.96
N LEU A 186 0.35 -15.99 -3.19
CA LEU A 186 -0.90 -16.66 -3.58
C LEU A 186 -2.05 -16.16 -2.72
N VAL A 187 -3.15 -15.78 -3.35
CA VAL A 187 -4.40 -15.41 -2.67
C VAL A 187 -5.47 -16.46 -2.95
N ASN A 188 -6.06 -17.03 -1.89
CA ASN A 188 -7.20 -17.93 -1.95
C ASN A 188 -8.39 -17.28 -1.22
N PHE A 189 -9.39 -16.83 -1.98
CA PHE A 189 -10.56 -16.16 -1.42
C PHE A 189 -11.50 -17.10 -0.67
N ALA A 190 -11.65 -18.36 -1.11
CA ALA A 190 -12.49 -19.34 -0.43
C ALA A 190 -11.91 -19.76 0.93
N GLU A 191 -10.60 -20.01 0.99
CA GLU A 191 -9.91 -20.32 2.25
C GLU A 191 -9.57 -19.09 3.07
N LYS A 192 -9.81 -17.89 2.53
CA LYS A 192 -9.50 -16.60 3.16
C LYS A 192 -8.04 -16.50 3.61
N LEU A 193 -7.14 -16.92 2.71
CA LEU A 193 -5.72 -17.10 3.01
C LEU A 193 -4.84 -16.47 1.93
N VAL A 194 -3.80 -15.75 2.37
CA VAL A 194 -2.65 -15.38 1.55
C VAL A 194 -1.44 -16.17 2.03
N ILE A 195 -0.67 -16.75 1.11
CA ILE A 195 0.66 -17.30 1.41
C ILE A 195 1.74 -16.60 0.60
N ILE A 196 2.85 -16.24 1.26
CA ILE A 196 3.96 -15.49 0.67
C ILE A 196 5.27 -16.22 0.99
N GLY A 197 6.07 -16.50 -0.03
CA GLY A 197 7.41 -17.07 0.12
C GLY A 197 8.37 -16.64 -0.97
N GLY A 198 9.67 -16.79 -0.69
CA GLY A 198 10.76 -16.41 -1.59
C GLY A 198 11.05 -14.91 -1.68
N THR A 199 10.32 -14.06 -0.94
CA THR A 199 10.53 -12.61 -0.93
C THR A 199 10.44 -12.02 0.47
N SER A 200 11.44 -11.24 0.84
CA SER A 200 11.47 -10.45 2.07
C SER A 200 10.88 -9.04 1.89
N TYR A 201 10.47 -8.65 0.68
CA TYR A 201 9.88 -7.33 0.44
C TYR A 201 8.54 -7.17 1.16
N ALA A 202 8.48 -6.31 2.17
CA ALA A 202 7.30 -6.21 3.04
C ALA A 202 6.05 -5.69 2.32
N GLY A 203 6.24 -4.94 1.23
CA GLY A 203 5.15 -4.47 0.39
C GLY A 203 4.26 -5.56 -0.21
N GLU A 204 4.71 -6.82 -0.26
CA GLU A 204 3.83 -7.93 -0.67
C GLU A 204 2.72 -8.21 0.35
N ILE A 205 3.01 -8.10 1.66
CA ILE A 205 2.01 -8.27 2.73
C ILE A 205 0.92 -7.18 2.60
N LYS A 206 1.36 -5.92 2.46
CA LYS A 206 0.46 -4.77 2.26
C LYS A 206 -0.42 -4.97 1.03
N LYS A 207 0.20 -5.18 -0.14
CA LYS A 207 -0.52 -5.18 -1.42
C LYS A 207 -1.33 -6.45 -1.67
N SER A 208 -0.99 -7.59 -1.05
CA SER A 208 -1.87 -8.77 -1.11
C SER A 208 -3.19 -8.51 -0.39
N ILE A 209 -3.15 -7.86 0.78
CA ILE A 209 -4.39 -7.51 1.51
C ILE A 209 -5.13 -6.37 0.81
N PHE A 210 -4.43 -5.41 0.22
CA PHE A 210 -5.10 -4.41 -0.63
C PHE A 210 -5.84 -5.06 -1.79
N SER A 211 -5.27 -6.09 -2.43
CA SER A 211 -6.01 -6.87 -3.44
C SER A 211 -7.23 -7.56 -2.87
N VAL A 212 -7.16 -8.10 -1.65
CA VAL A 212 -8.34 -8.65 -0.97
C VAL A 212 -9.42 -7.57 -0.75
N MET A 213 -9.04 -6.39 -0.29
CA MET A 213 -9.97 -5.26 -0.12
C MET A 213 -10.57 -4.79 -1.45
N ASN A 214 -9.78 -4.75 -2.52
CA ASN A 214 -10.25 -4.44 -3.88
C ASN A 214 -11.25 -5.47 -4.42
N TYR A 215 -11.29 -6.69 -3.88
CA TYR A 215 -12.34 -7.65 -4.18
C TYR A 215 -13.56 -7.45 -3.26
N LEU A 216 -13.35 -7.47 -1.95
CA LEU A 216 -14.45 -7.50 -0.97
C LEU A 216 -15.27 -6.21 -0.93
N MET A 217 -14.63 -5.05 -1.08
CA MET A 217 -15.30 -3.75 -0.93
C MET A 217 -16.28 -3.47 -2.08
N PRO A 218 -15.91 -3.62 -3.37
CA PRO A 218 -16.87 -3.43 -4.47
C PRO A 218 -18.06 -4.40 -4.40
N MET A 219 -17.85 -5.63 -3.92
CA MET A 219 -18.93 -6.60 -3.72
C MET A 219 -19.95 -6.15 -2.66
N LYS A 220 -19.58 -5.20 -1.79
CA LYS A 220 -20.45 -4.51 -0.83
C LYS A 220 -20.94 -3.14 -1.32
N GLY A 221 -20.61 -2.74 -2.55
CA GLY A 221 -20.92 -1.40 -3.07
C GLY A 221 -20.02 -0.28 -2.54
N VAL A 222 -18.91 -0.62 -1.88
CA VAL A 222 -17.90 0.33 -1.41
C VAL A 222 -16.81 0.46 -2.48
N LEU A 223 -16.50 1.69 -2.90
CA LEU A 223 -15.42 1.92 -3.85
C LEU A 223 -14.07 1.81 -3.15
N SER A 224 -13.30 0.78 -3.48
CA SER A 224 -11.89 0.65 -3.07
C SER A 224 -10.99 1.44 -4.01
N MET A 225 -10.06 2.21 -3.46
CA MET A 225 -9.29 3.24 -4.17
C MET A 225 -7.81 3.16 -3.83
N HIS A 226 -6.96 3.29 -4.86
CA HIS A 226 -5.52 3.50 -4.72
C HIS A 226 -5.21 4.99 -4.85
N CYS A 227 -5.35 5.71 -3.74
CA CYS A 227 -5.19 7.15 -3.67
C CYS A 227 -4.69 7.55 -2.28
N SER A 228 -4.10 8.74 -2.16
CA SER A 228 -4.03 9.41 -0.86
C SER A 228 -5.29 10.23 -0.62
N ALA A 229 -5.61 10.52 0.64
CA ALA A 229 -6.74 11.37 1.01
C ALA A 229 -6.38 12.31 2.16
N ASN A 230 -6.92 13.53 2.13
CA ASN A 230 -6.83 14.50 3.22
C ASN A 230 -8.15 15.24 3.43
N ILE A 231 -8.29 15.90 4.58
CA ILE A 231 -9.49 16.61 4.98
C ILE A 231 -9.16 18.03 5.46
N GLY A 232 -9.94 19.01 4.98
CA GLY A 232 -9.80 20.40 5.39
C GLY A 232 -10.48 20.69 6.74
N LYS A 233 -10.26 21.90 7.26
CA LYS A 233 -10.83 22.36 8.55
C LYS A 233 -12.37 22.37 8.54
N ASP A 234 -12.98 22.55 7.38
CA ASP A 234 -14.43 22.53 7.19
C ASP A 234 -14.98 21.12 6.93
N GLY A 235 -14.13 20.10 7.10
CA GLY A 235 -14.48 18.70 6.90
C GLY A 235 -14.55 18.29 5.43
N ASP A 236 -14.13 19.13 4.48
CA ASP A 236 -14.10 18.81 3.05
C ASP A 236 -13.00 17.80 2.74
N ALA A 237 -13.34 16.57 2.35
CA ALA A 237 -12.35 15.58 1.95
C ALA A 237 -11.87 15.80 0.50
N ALA A 238 -10.64 15.39 0.21
CA ALA A 238 -10.09 15.34 -1.14
C ALA A 238 -9.32 14.05 -1.40
N LEU A 239 -9.43 13.53 -2.61
CA LEU A 239 -8.76 12.31 -3.07
C LEU A 239 -7.69 12.65 -4.10
N PHE A 240 -6.55 11.95 -4.05
CA PHE A 240 -5.46 12.12 -5.01
C PHE A 240 -5.05 10.76 -5.57
N PHE A 241 -5.50 10.48 -6.80
CA PHE A 241 -5.11 9.31 -7.57
C PHE A 241 -3.83 9.57 -8.36
N GLY A 242 -3.04 8.53 -8.60
CA GLY A 242 -1.81 8.66 -9.37
C GLY A 242 -0.91 7.46 -9.21
N LEU A 243 0.02 7.25 -10.14
CA LEU A 243 1.03 6.19 -10.00
C LEU A 243 2.20 6.64 -9.11
N SER A 244 3.20 5.78 -8.95
CA SER A 244 4.42 6.14 -8.24
C SER A 244 5.12 7.31 -8.95
N GLY A 245 5.63 8.29 -8.20
CA GLY A 245 6.36 9.43 -8.76
C GLY A 245 5.50 10.57 -9.33
N THR A 246 4.17 10.46 -9.35
CA THR A 246 3.27 11.54 -9.82
C THR A 246 2.96 12.61 -8.76
N GLY A 247 3.44 12.41 -7.52
CA GLY A 247 3.32 13.39 -6.43
C GLY A 247 2.20 13.15 -5.42
N LYS A 248 1.53 11.99 -5.41
CA LYS A 248 0.44 11.66 -4.45
C LYS A 248 0.79 12.04 -3.01
N THR A 249 1.81 11.40 -2.44
CA THR A 249 2.24 11.59 -1.04
C THR A 249 2.66 13.05 -0.77
N THR A 250 3.38 13.67 -1.70
CA THR A 250 3.82 15.07 -1.55
C THR A 250 2.65 16.04 -1.55
N LEU A 251 1.65 15.83 -2.41
CA LEU A 251 0.52 16.74 -2.60
C LEU A 251 -0.60 16.52 -1.56
N SER A 252 -0.74 15.32 -1.01
CA SER A 252 -1.66 15.05 0.10
C SER A 252 -1.12 15.52 1.44
N ALA A 253 0.21 15.55 1.61
CA ALA A 253 0.91 16.20 2.72
C ALA A 253 0.85 17.73 2.56
N ASP A 254 -0.26 18.29 3.03
CA ASP A 254 -0.52 19.73 3.07
C ASP A 254 -0.58 20.19 4.54
N PRO A 255 0.22 21.17 4.97
CA PRO A 255 0.20 21.62 6.36
C PRO A 255 -1.14 22.21 6.82
N GLU A 256 -2.02 22.64 5.91
CA GLU A 256 -3.33 23.20 6.25
C GLU A 256 -4.46 22.16 6.30
N ARG A 257 -4.16 20.89 5.98
CA ARG A 257 -5.15 19.80 5.89
C ARG A 257 -4.68 18.57 6.67
N LEU A 258 -5.61 17.84 7.25
CA LEU A 258 -5.28 16.62 7.97
C LEU A 258 -5.20 15.42 7.02
N LEU A 259 -4.14 14.63 7.10
CA LEU A 259 -3.95 13.43 6.30
C LEU A 259 -4.86 12.30 6.79
N ILE A 260 -5.76 11.80 5.95
CA ILE A 260 -6.57 10.60 6.25
C ILE A 260 -5.73 9.33 6.02
N GLY A 261 -4.97 9.30 4.92
CA GLY A 261 -4.04 8.21 4.58
C GLY A 261 -3.31 8.48 3.28
N ASP A 262 -2.20 7.77 3.02
CA ASP A 262 -1.30 8.07 1.90
C ASP A 262 -1.51 7.20 0.65
N ASP A 263 -2.28 6.11 0.70
CA ASP A 263 -2.24 5.13 -0.40
C ASP A 263 -3.53 4.32 -0.65
N GLU A 264 -4.28 3.90 0.38
CA GLU A 264 -5.39 2.94 0.23
C GLU A 264 -6.65 3.38 1.00
N HIS A 265 -7.76 3.61 0.30
CA HIS A 265 -9.01 4.08 0.91
C HIS A 265 -10.25 3.37 0.36
N GLY A 266 -11.30 3.33 1.18
CA GLY A 266 -12.66 3.00 0.75
C GLY A 266 -13.56 4.23 0.75
N TRP A 267 -14.51 4.31 -0.18
CA TRP A 267 -15.59 5.31 -0.19
C TRP A 267 -16.95 4.63 -0.08
N THR A 268 -17.55 4.79 1.11
CA THR A 268 -18.86 4.24 1.49
C THR A 268 -19.99 5.22 1.15
N ASP A 269 -21.20 4.91 1.59
CA ASP A 269 -22.34 5.85 1.66
C ASP A 269 -22.21 6.91 2.76
N LYS A 270 -21.25 6.78 3.68
CA LYS A 270 -21.00 7.73 4.80
C LYS A 270 -19.81 8.65 4.59
N GLY A 271 -18.83 8.23 3.79
CA GLY A 271 -17.60 8.99 3.61
C GLY A 271 -16.44 8.16 3.10
N VAL A 272 -15.24 8.66 3.32
CA VAL A 272 -13.97 8.01 2.96
C VAL A 272 -13.32 7.46 4.22
N PHE A 273 -12.69 6.30 4.14
CA PHE A 273 -11.92 5.74 5.25
C PHE A 273 -10.62 5.11 4.74
N ASN A 274 -9.56 5.23 5.53
CA ASN A 274 -8.27 4.62 5.27
C ASN A 274 -8.36 3.11 5.52
N PHE A 275 -7.72 2.32 4.67
CA PHE A 275 -7.53 0.89 4.94
C PHE A 275 -6.38 0.64 5.91
N GLU A 276 -5.44 1.57 5.98
CA GLU A 276 -4.18 1.41 6.72
C GLU A 276 -4.19 2.19 8.04
N GLY A 277 -3.30 1.78 8.96
CA GLY A 277 -2.96 2.46 10.22
C GLY A 277 -1.61 3.21 10.15
N GLY A 278 -0.96 3.23 8.99
CA GLY A 278 0.29 3.93 8.78
C GLY A 278 0.60 4.23 7.33
N CYS A 279 1.86 4.56 7.07
CA CYS A 279 2.34 4.93 5.74
C CYS A 279 3.54 4.08 5.34
N TYR A 280 3.68 3.88 4.03
CA TYR A 280 4.83 3.23 3.42
C TYR A 280 5.43 4.17 2.38
N ALA A 281 6.22 5.14 2.84
CA ALA A 281 6.75 6.21 2.01
C ALA A 281 7.99 5.77 1.22
N LYS A 282 8.21 6.37 0.05
CA LYS A 282 9.47 6.26 -0.70
C LYS A 282 10.42 7.30 -0.14
N VAL A 283 11.68 6.93 0.14
CA VAL A 283 12.62 7.82 0.83
C VAL A 283 13.95 8.03 0.09
N ILE A 284 14.06 7.58 -1.17
CA ILE A 284 15.22 7.93 -2.00
C ILE A 284 15.19 9.44 -2.27
N ARG A 285 16.33 10.11 -2.12
CA ARG A 285 16.51 11.56 -2.27
C ARG A 285 15.52 12.36 -1.41
N LEU A 286 15.20 11.86 -0.22
CA LEU A 286 14.31 12.53 0.73
C LEU A 286 14.96 13.81 1.25
N ASP A 287 14.30 14.94 1.03
CA ASP A 287 14.81 16.25 1.40
C ASP A 287 14.01 16.82 2.59
N PRO A 288 14.68 17.16 3.71
CA PRO A 288 14.00 17.75 4.87
C PRO A 288 13.36 19.11 4.61
N GLU A 289 13.77 19.85 3.58
CA GLU A 289 13.17 21.15 3.23
C GLU A 289 11.84 20.98 2.49
N THR A 290 11.76 20.01 1.58
CA THR A 290 10.54 19.79 0.75
C THR A 290 9.58 18.75 1.34
N GLU A 291 10.08 17.76 2.10
CA GLU A 291 9.29 16.72 2.75
C GLU A 291 9.58 16.61 4.28
N PRO A 292 9.48 17.71 5.06
CA PRO A 292 9.86 17.73 6.47
C PRO A 292 9.10 16.71 7.34
N GLN A 293 7.81 16.48 7.06
CA GLN A 293 6.98 15.53 7.82
C GLN A 293 7.51 14.10 7.64
N ILE A 294 7.68 13.63 6.40
CA ILE A 294 8.18 12.29 6.09
C ILE A 294 9.61 12.13 6.64
N TYR A 295 10.48 13.13 6.43
CA TYR A 295 11.84 13.12 6.97
C TYR A 295 11.87 12.93 8.48
N SER A 296 11.01 13.64 9.22
CA SER A 296 10.90 13.48 10.67
C SER A 296 10.48 12.06 11.09
N CYS A 297 9.61 11.40 10.32
CA CYS A 297 9.19 10.02 10.60
C CYS A 297 10.33 9.01 10.41
N THR A 298 11.29 9.26 9.52
CA THR A 298 12.45 8.37 9.33
C THR A 298 13.45 8.40 10.48
N LYS A 299 13.33 9.38 11.39
CA LYS A 299 14.22 9.60 12.54
C LYS A 299 13.60 9.18 13.87
N ARG A 300 12.71 8.20 13.85
CA ARG A 300 11.94 7.77 15.01
C ARG A 300 12.09 6.29 15.28
N PHE A 301 12.20 5.95 16.56
CA PHE A 301 12.09 4.57 17.01
C PHE A 301 10.74 3.99 16.58
N GLY A 302 10.78 2.75 16.08
CA GLY A 302 9.61 2.05 15.55
C GLY A 302 9.41 2.18 14.05
N THR A 303 10.03 3.17 13.39
CA THR A 303 10.07 3.23 11.92
C THR A 303 10.97 2.12 11.37
N ILE A 304 10.49 1.43 10.33
CA ILE A 304 11.28 0.49 9.52
C ILE A 304 11.76 1.21 8.26
N LEU A 305 13.06 1.13 7.99
CA LEU A 305 13.70 1.63 6.77
C LEU A 305 14.18 0.44 5.92
N GLU A 306 13.54 0.22 4.79
CA GLU A 306 13.90 -0.85 3.86
C GLU A 306 14.88 -0.36 2.82
N ASN A 307 16.01 -1.07 2.70
CA ASN A 307 17.02 -0.92 1.65
C ASN A 307 17.70 0.45 1.58
N VAL A 308 17.58 1.28 2.63
CA VAL A 308 18.36 2.53 2.75
C VAL A 308 19.83 2.20 3.01
N VAL A 309 20.72 3.08 2.54
CA VAL A 309 22.15 2.99 2.85
C VAL A 309 22.42 3.67 4.17
N VAL A 310 23.15 3.00 5.05
CA VAL A 310 23.49 3.50 6.39
C VAL A 310 25.00 3.40 6.58
N ASP A 311 25.64 4.47 7.03
CA ASP A 311 27.06 4.49 7.41
C ASP A 311 27.28 3.50 8.58
N GLU A 312 28.16 2.52 8.41
CA GLU A 312 28.35 1.44 9.39
C GLU A 312 28.84 1.93 10.76
N VAL A 313 29.58 3.05 10.79
CA VAL A 313 30.19 3.58 12.01
C VAL A 313 29.30 4.64 12.65
N LYS A 314 28.85 5.62 11.87
CA LYS A 314 28.03 6.75 12.33
C LYS A 314 26.56 6.39 12.47
N ARG A 315 26.11 5.34 11.77
CA ARG A 315 24.69 4.93 11.67
C ARG A 315 23.77 6.00 11.07
N THR A 316 24.32 6.95 10.34
CA THR A 316 23.56 7.97 9.61
C THR A 316 23.10 7.44 8.27
N ILE A 317 21.89 7.83 7.86
CA ILE A 317 21.27 7.43 6.60
C ILE A 317 21.83 8.29 5.47
N ASP A 318 22.16 7.66 4.33
CA ASP A 318 22.40 8.33 3.06
C ASP A 318 21.15 8.12 2.18
N TYR A 319 20.33 9.16 2.04
CA TYR A 319 19.09 9.09 1.26
C TYR A 319 19.35 9.17 -0.25
N ASP A 320 20.51 9.65 -0.69
CA ASP A 320 20.84 9.81 -2.10
C ASP A 320 21.45 8.54 -2.72
N ASP A 321 21.93 7.63 -1.88
CA ASP A 321 22.58 6.40 -2.31
C ASP A 321 21.57 5.28 -2.66
N GLU A 322 21.49 4.97 -3.95
CA GLU A 322 20.62 3.96 -4.54
C GLU A 322 21.31 2.61 -4.80
N ARG A 323 22.49 2.33 -4.21
CA ARG A 323 23.27 1.11 -4.53
C ARG A 323 22.50 -0.20 -4.36
N TYR A 324 21.53 -0.24 -3.45
CA TYR A 324 20.64 -1.38 -3.27
C TYR A 324 19.42 -1.28 -4.18
N THR A 325 18.78 -0.09 -4.21
CA THR A 325 17.59 0.18 -5.01
C THR A 325 17.26 1.67 -5.01
N GLU A 326 16.58 2.14 -6.06
CA GLU A 326 15.87 3.43 -6.02
C GLU A 326 14.56 3.35 -5.23
N ASN A 327 14.06 2.15 -4.93
CA ASN A 327 12.83 1.93 -4.18
C ASN A 327 13.09 1.79 -2.68
N THR A 328 13.90 2.67 -2.08
CA THR A 328 14.07 2.70 -0.63
C THR A 328 12.77 3.16 0.03
N ARG A 329 12.43 2.56 1.18
CA ARG A 329 11.13 2.78 1.81
C ARG A 329 11.24 3.06 3.30
N ALA A 330 10.26 3.78 3.84
CA ALA A 330 10.04 3.95 5.25
C ALA A 330 8.62 3.55 5.61
N ALA A 331 8.47 2.59 6.53
CA ALA A 331 7.20 2.17 7.10
C ALA A 331 7.08 2.68 8.54
N TYR A 332 6.04 3.44 8.82
CA TYR A 332 5.81 4.05 10.13
C TYR A 332 4.30 4.23 10.40
N PRO A 333 3.87 4.20 11.66
CA PRO A 333 2.46 4.36 11.99
C PRO A 333 1.99 5.80 11.72
N VAL A 334 0.70 5.97 11.42
CA VAL A 334 0.15 7.25 10.96
C VAL A 334 0.28 8.35 12.02
N GLU A 335 0.28 7.97 13.30
CA GLU A 335 0.54 8.86 14.46
C GLU A 335 1.89 9.58 14.40
N PHE A 336 2.83 9.13 13.56
CA PHE A 336 4.11 9.83 13.38
C PHE A 336 3.99 11.06 12.50
N ILE A 337 2.93 11.18 11.69
CA ILE A 337 2.70 12.32 10.81
C ILE A 337 2.05 13.46 11.61
N PRO A 338 2.70 14.62 11.74
CA PRO A 338 2.04 15.80 12.28
C PRO A 338 0.87 16.20 11.38
N GLY A 339 -0.35 16.26 11.93
CA GLY A 339 -1.55 16.53 11.14
C GLY A 339 -2.18 15.28 10.52
N ALA A 340 -2.01 14.10 11.10
CA ALA A 340 -2.83 12.95 10.77
C ALA A 340 -4.26 13.10 11.32
N GLU A 341 -5.26 12.68 10.55
CA GLU A 341 -6.63 12.44 11.01
C GLU A 341 -6.68 11.07 11.69
N MET A 342 -6.60 11.07 13.02
CA MET A 342 -6.43 9.85 13.82
C MET A 342 -7.61 8.88 13.74
N SER A 343 -8.80 9.33 13.34
CA SER A 343 -9.91 8.42 13.07
C SER A 343 -9.71 7.58 11.80
N GLY A 344 -8.81 8.00 10.91
CA GLY A 344 -8.65 7.42 9.58
C GLY A 344 -9.88 7.59 8.70
N GLN A 345 -10.81 8.49 9.04
CA GLN A 345 -12.07 8.69 8.34
C GLN A 345 -12.26 10.15 7.93
N GLY A 346 -12.98 10.38 6.84
CA GLY A 346 -13.34 11.70 6.34
C GLY A 346 -14.72 11.71 5.70
N SER A 347 -15.27 12.90 5.48
CA SER A 347 -16.56 13.06 4.80
C SER A 347 -16.48 12.67 3.31
N HIS A 348 -17.58 12.83 2.58
CA HIS A 348 -17.56 12.68 1.13
C HIS A 348 -16.58 13.67 0.47
N PRO A 349 -15.79 13.23 -0.52
CA PRO A 349 -14.83 14.09 -1.17
C PRO A 349 -15.55 15.14 -2.01
N LYS A 350 -15.16 16.41 -1.83
CA LYS A 350 -15.60 17.50 -2.72
C LYS A 350 -14.76 17.57 -3.99
N ASN A 351 -13.51 17.13 -3.91
CA ASN A 351 -12.54 17.20 -4.99
C ASN A 351 -11.77 15.89 -5.15
N ILE A 352 -11.63 15.46 -6.39
CA ILE A 352 -10.86 14.29 -6.80
C ILE A 352 -9.79 14.79 -7.78
N PHE A 353 -8.52 14.50 -7.50
CA PHE A 353 -7.39 14.87 -8.35
C PHE A 353 -6.80 13.61 -8.97
N MET A 354 -6.78 13.52 -10.29
CA MET A 354 -6.09 12.49 -11.05
C MET A 354 -4.73 13.02 -11.50
N LEU A 355 -3.68 12.63 -10.78
CA LEU A 355 -2.32 13.09 -11.01
C LEU A 355 -1.66 12.27 -12.13
N THR A 356 -1.17 12.96 -13.15
CA THR A 356 -0.46 12.36 -14.27
C THR A 356 0.87 13.07 -14.51
N CYS A 357 1.93 12.29 -14.71
CA CYS A 357 3.23 12.85 -15.09
C CYS A 357 3.34 12.80 -16.62
N ASP A 358 2.83 13.81 -17.32
CA ASP A 358 2.88 13.83 -18.79
C ASP A 358 4.23 14.34 -19.29
N ALA A 359 5.12 13.42 -19.66
CA ALA A 359 6.44 13.75 -20.20
C ALA A 359 6.41 14.19 -21.67
N PHE A 360 5.26 14.11 -22.35
CA PHE A 360 5.09 14.60 -23.71
C PHE A 360 4.76 16.09 -23.76
N GLY A 361 4.37 16.69 -22.63
CA GLY A 361 4.06 18.11 -22.52
C GLY A 361 2.82 18.52 -23.30
N VAL A 362 1.84 17.62 -23.39
CA VAL A 362 0.59 17.78 -24.15
C VAL A 362 -0.53 18.20 -23.21
N LEU A 363 -0.67 17.53 -22.06
CA LEU A 363 -1.78 17.79 -21.14
C LEU A 363 -1.64 19.18 -20.49
N PRO A 364 -2.74 19.94 -20.38
CA PRO A 364 -2.74 21.21 -19.67
C PRO A 364 -2.40 21.00 -18.18
N PRO A 365 -1.98 22.06 -17.46
CA PRO A 365 -1.67 21.98 -16.03
C PRO A 365 -2.82 21.42 -15.18
N ILE A 366 -4.06 21.81 -15.49
CA ILE A 366 -5.27 21.33 -14.84
C ILE A 366 -6.45 21.33 -15.82
N SER A 367 -7.31 20.32 -15.73
CA SER A 367 -8.60 20.27 -16.44
C SER A 367 -9.71 19.86 -15.48
N LYS A 368 -10.88 20.50 -15.57
CA LYS A 368 -12.10 20.04 -14.91
C LYS A 368 -12.76 18.98 -15.80
N LEU A 369 -13.02 17.80 -15.25
CA LEU A 369 -13.58 16.66 -15.98
C LEU A 369 -15.09 16.54 -15.73
N THR A 370 -15.84 16.17 -16.76
CA THR A 370 -17.20 15.63 -16.58
C THR A 370 -17.12 14.23 -15.91
N PRO A 371 -18.22 13.70 -15.34
CA PRO A 371 -18.22 12.33 -14.80
C PRO A 371 -17.77 11.27 -15.82
N GLU A 372 -18.17 11.38 -17.08
CA GLU A 372 -17.79 10.45 -18.14
C GLU A 372 -16.29 10.53 -18.46
N GLN A 373 -15.75 11.76 -18.53
CA GLN A 373 -14.31 11.98 -18.69
C GLN A 373 -13.53 11.49 -17.48
N ALA A 374 -14.04 11.66 -16.27
CA ALA A 374 -13.44 11.13 -15.05
C ALA A 374 -13.37 9.61 -15.09
N MET A 375 -14.46 8.92 -15.44
CA MET A 375 -14.45 7.47 -15.61
C MET A 375 -13.46 7.02 -16.70
N TYR A 376 -13.40 7.74 -17.83
CA TYR A 376 -12.44 7.46 -18.90
C TYR A 376 -10.99 7.57 -18.43
N HIS A 377 -10.62 8.70 -17.80
CA HIS A 377 -9.26 8.94 -17.31
C HIS A 377 -8.90 8.02 -16.14
N PHE A 378 -9.88 7.63 -15.32
CA PHE A 378 -9.71 6.64 -14.28
C PHE A 378 -9.40 5.26 -14.86
N LEU A 379 -10.14 4.81 -15.88
CA LEU A 379 -9.88 3.54 -16.58
C LEU A 379 -8.55 3.55 -17.35
N ALA A 380 -8.17 4.71 -17.91
CA ALA A 380 -6.89 4.85 -18.58
C ALA A 380 -5.72 4.79 -17.59
N GLY A 381 -5.82 5.51 -16.46
CA GLY A 381 -4.75 5.57 -15.45
C GLY A 381 -3.40 5.96 -16.03
N TYR A 382 -3.39 7.01 -16.87
CA TYR A 382 -2.23 7.44 -17.65
C TYR A 382 -1.16 8.13 -16.80
N THR A 383 0.10 7.79 -17.05
CA THR A 383 1.30 8.57 -16.68
C THR A 383 2.41 8.29 -17.68
N ALA A 384 3.49 9.07 -17.69
CA ALA A 384 4.72 8.70 -18.38
C ALA A 384 5.82 8.30 -17.38
N LYS A 385 6.64 7.33 -17.79
CA LYS A 385 7.94 7.06 -17.20
C LYS A 385 8.98 7.96 -17.86
N VAL A 386 9.92 8.47 -17.07
CA VAL A 386 10.89 9.46 -17.50
C VAL A 386 12.28 8.83 -17.55
N ALA A 387 13.11 9.29 -18.48
CA ALA A 387 14.50 8.86 -18.56
C ALA A 387 15.27 9.18 -17.26
N GLY A 388 16.02 8.21 -16.75
CA GLY A 388 16.85 8.36 -15.55
C GLY A 388 16.13 8.19 -14.19
N THR A 389 14.82 7.94 -14.16
CA THR A 389 14.08 7.60 -12.91
C THR A 389 13.75 6.12 -12.76
N GLU A 390 14.00 5.32 -13.80
CA GLU A 390 13.92 3.87 -13.78
C GLU A 390 15.03 3.27 -14.67
N LYS A 391 15.60 2.16 -14.21
CA LYS A 391 16.69 1.45 -14.91
C LYS A 391 16.28 1.06 -16.34
N GLY A 392 17.02 1.55 -17.34
CA GLY A 392 16.86 1.15 -18.74
C GLY A 392 15.95 2.06 -19.59
N ILE A 393 15.38 3.13 -19.02
CA ILE A 393 14.56 4.09 -19.76
C ILE A 393 15.42 5.27 -20.23
N LEU A 394 15.56 5.41 -21.54
CA LEU A 394 16.33 6.49 -22.19
C LEU A 394 15.45 7.59 -22.79
N GLU A 395 14.18 7.28 -23.09
CA GLU A 395 13.19 8.19 -23.65
C GLU A 395 11.85 8.05 -22.89
N PRO A 396 11.01 9.10 -22.84
CA PRO A 396 9.71 9.02 -22.21
C PRO A 396 8.83 7.89 -22.74
N GLN A 397 8.22 7.12 -21.85
CA GLN A 397 7.32 6.03 -22.22
C GLN A 397 5.97 6.19 -21.54
N ALA A 398 4.90 6.26 -22.35
CA ALA A 398 3.53 6.25 -21.83
C ALA A 398 3.25 4.92 -21.11
N THR A 399 2.63 5.03 -19.94
CA THR A 399 2.23 3.90 -19.09
C THR A 399 0.77 4.10 -18.71
N PHE A 400 0.00 3.01 -18.83
CA PHE A 400 -1.40 2.98 -18.47
C PHE A 400 -1.61 1.92 -17.40
N SER A 401 -2.24 2.30 -16.30
CA SER A 401 -2.54 1.40 -15.20
C SER A 401 -3.93 1.73 -14.70
N SER A 402 -4.93 1.01 -15.22
CA SER A 402 -6.34 1.21 -14.92
C SER A 402 -6.63 1.41 -13.43
N CYS A 403 -7.53 2.33 -13.15
CA CYS A 403 -7.91 2.79 -11.82
C CYS A 403 -6.72 3.29 -10.99
N PHE A 404 -5.63 3.69 -11.65
CA PHE A 404 -4.33 4.01 -11.06
C PHE A 404 -3.74 2.89 -10.19
N GLY A 405 -4.20 1.64 -10.35
CA GLY A 405 -3.90 0.54 -9.43
C GLY A 405 -4.02 -0.86 -10.03
N ALA A 406 -3.97 -0.99 -11.36
CA ALA A 406 -4.25 -2.24 -12.09
C ALA A 406 -3.65 -3.52 -11.48
N PRO A 407 -2.37 -3.57 -11.03
CA PRO A 407 -1.79 -4.79 -10.44
C PRO A 407 -2.53 -5.33 -9.20
N PHE A 408 -3.38 -4.51 -8.60
CA PHE A 408 -4.06 -4.82 -7.35
C PHE A 408 -5.55 -5.13 -7.52
N LEU A 409 -6.12 -5.00 -8.73
CA LEU A 409 -7.55 -5.13 -9.00
C LEU A 409 -7.91 -6.58 -9.36
N PRO A 410 -8.67 -7.30 -8.52
CA PRO A 410 -9.11 -8.65 -8.85
C PRO A 410 -10.32 -8.65 -9.77
N LEU A 411 -11.14 -7.59 -9.77
CA LEU A 411 -12.32 -7.47 -10.62
C LEU A 411 -12.00 -6.70 -11.91
N ASN A 412 -12.94 -6.72 -12.86
CA ASN A 412 -12.83 -5.93 -14.07
C ASN A 412 -12.76 -4.42 -13.71
N PRO A 413 -11.81 -3.65 -14.26
CA PRO A 413 -11.68 -2.20 -14.01
C PRO A 413 -12.98 -1.40 -14.16
N ALA A 414 -13.88 -1.83 -15.05
CA ALA A 414 -15.18 -1.20 -15.25
C ALA A 414 -16.02 -1.13 -13.95
N VAL A 415 -15.94 -2.15 -13.08
CA VAL A 415 -16.67 -2.18 -11.80
C VAL A 415 -16.27 -0.99 -10.91
N TYR A 416 -14.97 -0.73 -10.80
CA TYR A 416 -14.46 0.39 -9.99
C TYR A 416 -14.79 1.74 -10.63
N ALA A 417 -14.73 1.84 -11.96
CA ALA A 417 -15.08 3.07 -12.67
C ALA A 417 -16.57 3.42 -12.56
N GLU A 418 -17.46 2.43 -12.65
CA GLU A 418 -18.89 2.62 -12.45
C GLU A 418 -19.21 3.07 -11.02
N LEU A 419 -18.57 2.47 -10.02
CA LEU A 419 -18.69 2.90 -8.62
C LEU A 419 -18.19 4.35 -8.43
N LEU A 420 -17.07 4.73 -9.05
CA LEU A 420 -16.57 6.10 -9.02
C LEU A 420 -17.59 7.08 -9.64
N GLY A 421 -18.10 6.79 -10.82
CA GLY A 421 -19.09 7.63 -11.51
C GLY A 421 -20.35 7.82 -10.66
N LYS A 422 -20.91 6.73 -10.13
CA LYS A 422 -22.08 6.75 -9.24
C LYS A 422 -21.83 7.60 -7.98
N LYS A 423 -20.70 7.41 -7.31
CA LYS A 423 -20.34 8.17 -6.10
C LYS A 423 -20.14 9.66 -6.40
N MET A 424 -19.52 9.99 -7.52
CA MET A 424 -19.37 11.38 -7.95
C MET A 424 -20.72 12.06 -8.21
N GLU A 425 -21.64 11.38 -8.90
CA GLU A 425 -22.99 11.89 -9.19
C GLU A 425 -23.83 12.05 -7.91
N GLU A 426 -23.82 11.05 -7.03
CA GLU A 426 -24.57 11.06 -5.76
C GLU A 426 -24.12 12.19 -4.82
N HIS A 427 -22.83 12.49 -4.79
CA HIS A 427 -22.23 13.41 -3.82
C HIS A 427 -21.77 14.75 -4.40
N GLY A 428 -21.92 14.96 -5.73
CA GLY A 428 -21.53 16.20 -6.41
C GLY A 428 -20.03 16.48 -6.36
N ALA A 429 -19.19 15.44 -6.41
CA ALA A 429 -17.75 15.58 -6.33
C ALA A 429 -17.16 16.13 -7.65
N ASN A 430 -16.30 17.15 -7.58
CA ASN A 430 -15.55 17.63 -8.73
C ASN A 430 -14.37 16.71 -9.03
N CYS A 431 -14.07 16.44 -10.30
CA CYS A 431 -12.89 15.71 -10.70
C CYS A 431 -11.97 16.57 -11.57
N TRP A 432 -10.68 16.52 -11.27
CA TRP A 432 -9.63 17.33 -11.89
C TRP A 432 -8.53 16.43 -12.43
N LEU A 433 -8.18 16.57 -13.70
CA LEU A 433 -6.94 15.99 -14.25
C LEU A 433 -5.80 16.98 -14.03
N LEU A 434 -4.74 16.57 -13.34
CA LEU A 434 -3.63 17.45 -12.98
C LEU A 434 -2.32 16.93 -13.56
N ASN A 435 -1.70 17.71 -14.44
CA ASN A 435 -0.39 17.38 -14.99
C ASN A 435 0.72 17.81 -14.01
N THR A 436 1.45 16.84 -13.46
CA THR A 436 2.65 17.02 -12.61
C THR A 436 3.95 16.69 -13.36
N GLY A 437 3.83 16.46 -14.67
CA GLY A 437 4.91 16.18 -15.62
C GLY A 437 5.45 17.46 -16.26
N TRP A 438 5.49 17.51 -17.59
CA TRP A 438 6.16 18.56 -18.37
C TRP A 438 5.18 19.54 -18.99
N THR A 439 5.67 20.76 -19.22
CA THR A 439 4.98 21.82 -19.96
C THR A 439 5.95 22.61 -20.84
N GLY A 440 5.44 23.32 -21.84
CA GLY A 440 6.24 24.10 -22.79
C GLY A 440 7.00 23.25 -23.81
N GLY A 441 6.70 21.96 -23.89
CA GLY A 441 7.33 20.96 -24.76
C GLY A 441 7.54 19.63 -24.06
N ALA A 442 7.90 18.60 -24.83
CA ALA A 442 8.24 17.28 -24.30
C ALA A 442 9.53 17.29 -23.46
N TYR A 443 9.78 16.22 -22.73
CA TYR A 443 11.04 15.99 -22.00
C TYR A 443 12.26 16.29 -22.88
N GLY A 444 13.23 17.02 -22.32
CA GLY A 444 14.43 17.49 -23.04
C GLY A 444 14.28 18.85 -23.72
N VAL A 445 13.04 19.33 -23.96
CA VAL A 445 12.76 20.66 -24.51
C VAL A 445 11.98 21.52 -23.50
N GLY A 446 10.90 20.98 -22.96
CA GLY A 446 10.09 21.62 -21.94
C GLY A 446 10.70 21.52 -20.53
N SER A 447 9.92 21.96 -19.54
CA SER A 447 10.31 21.90 -18.14
C SER A 447 9.25 21.19 -17.30
N ARG A 448 9.66 20.55 -16.21
CA ARG A 448 8.73 19.93 -15.27
C ARG A 448 7.92 21.01 -14.57
N MET A 449 6.63 20.74 -14.35
CA MET A 449 5.73 21.59 -13.58
C MET A 449 6.32 21.85 -12.18
N SER A 450 6.39 23.12 -11.83
CA SER A 450 6.87 23.59 -10.52
C SER A 450 5.92 23.14 -9.41
N LEU A 451 6.44 22.50 -8.37
CA LEU A 451 5.66 22.06 -7.20
C LEU A 451 4.84 23.21 -6.56
N PRO A 452 5.40 24.42 -6.35
CA PRO A 452 4.63 25.60 -5.96
C PRO A 452 3.41 25.90 -6.86
N HIS A 453 3.56 25.80 -8.18
CA HIS A 453 2.44 26.03 -9.11
C HIS A 453 1.40 24.91 -9.01
N THR A 454 1.83 23.66 -8.93
CA THR A 454 0.94 22.50 -8.74
C THR A 454 0.13 22.63 -7.46
N ARG A 455 0.76 23.02 -6.33
CA ARG A 455 0.05 23.28 -5.06
C ARG A 455 -0.94 24.43 -5.18
N ALA A 456 -0.57 25.53 -5.84
CA ALA A 456 -1.46 26.66 -6.06
C ALA A 456 -2.72 26.28 -6.86
N LEU A 457 -2.59 25.42 -7.88
CA LEU A 457 -3.74 24.91 -8.66
C LEU A 457 -4.66 24.03 -7.81
N ILE A 458 -4.09 23.14 -6.99
CA ILE A 458 -4.87 22.31 -6.07
C ILE A 458 -5.62 23.18 -5.05
N HIS A 459 -4.95 24.17 -4.46
CA HIS A 459 -5.58 25.09 -3.52
C HIS A 459 -6.71 25.89 -4.17
N ALA A 460 -6.50 26.38 -5.40
CA ALA A 460 -7.51 27.09 -6.17
C ALA A 460 -8.73 26.20 -6.49
N ALA A 461 -8.52 24.92 -6.79
CA ALA A 461 -9.60 23.95 -6.98
C ALA A 461 -10.35 23.67 -5.67
N MET A 462 -9.63 23.48 -4.56
CA MET A 462 -10.22 23.15 -3.26
C MET A 462 -11.01 24.30 -2.65
N ASN A 463 -10.55 25.54 -2.80
CA ASN A 463 -11.18 26.72 -2.20
C ASN A 463 -12.24 27.37 -3.11
N GLY A 464 -12.55 26.77 -4.27
CA GLY A 464 -13.54 27.26 -5.22
C GLY A 464 -13.08 28.41 -6.11
N SER A 465 -11.81 28.84 -6.05
CA SER A 465 -11.29 29.91 -6.92
C SER A 465 -11.37 29.57 -8.42
N LEU A 466 -11.49 28.29 -8.76
CA LEU A 466 -11.66 27.82 -10.14
C LEU A 466 -13.13 27.66 -10.58
N ASP A 467 -14.11 27.96 -9.71
CA ASP A 467 -15.52 27.80 -10.05
C ASP A 467 -16.04 28.95 -10.95
N ASP A 468 -15.52 30.17 -10.77
CA ASP A 468 -15.97 31.39 -11.47
C ASP A 468 -14.93 31.93 -12.47
N VAL A 469 -14.17 31.04 -13.12
CA VAL A 469 -13.18 31.41 -14.16
C VAL A 469 -13.68 31.08 -15.57
N GLU A 470 -13.14 31.77 -16.57
CA GLU A 470 -13.40 31.43 -17.97
C GLU A 470 -12.64 30.15 -18.35
N TRP A 471 -13.38 29.12 -18.74
CA TRP A 471 -12.84 27.85 -19.21
C TRP A 471 -12.84 27.78 -20.74
N LYS A 472 -11.82 27.11 -21.28
CA LYS A 472 -11.74 26.76 -22.70
C LYS A 472 -11.73 25.24 -22.82
N GLU A 473 -12.54 24.72 -23.74
CA GLU A 473 -12.52 23.31 -24.11
C GLU A 473 -11.22 22.98 -24.84
N GLU A 474 -10.55 21.91 -24.40
CA GLU A 474 -9.34 21.42 -25.05
C GLU A 474 -9.73 20.82 -26.43
N PRO A 475 -9.06 21.21 -27.54
CA PRO A 475 -9.51 20.89 -28.90
C PRO A 475 -9.61 19.41 -29.29
#